data_AF-A0A8T6W1T6-F1
#
_entry.id   AF-A0A8T6W1T6-F1
#
_cell.length_a   1.000
_cell.length_b   1.000
_cell.length_c   1.000
_cell.angle_alpha   90.00
_cell.angle_beta   90.00
_cell.angle_gamma   90.00
#
_symmetry.space_group_name_H-M   'P 1'
#
loop_
_entity.id
_entity.type
_entity.pdbx_description
1 polymer ?
#
loop_
_entity_poly.entity_id
_entity_poly.type
_entity_poly.pdbx_seq_one_letter_code
_entity_poly.pdbx_strand_id
1 'polypeptide(L)'
;MPEDEIPEEAETDEVEDSDDDSGKDLDNRLVVEGVLFSAERPLRVVDIENATGYDRRLVTKALRRLASDYRRRNTSIEVVKVGSRWTMQVRGEYTPSVRSVATPEVDPKYLRTLALIAYHQPVLQSDLQQMLGPKVYDHVRELKALGLVNARRKGATLEL
;
A
#
# COMPACT_ATOMS: atom_id res chain seq x y z
N MET A 1 -40.11 -62.92 -5.13
CA MET A 1 -38.96 -62.25 -4.50
C MET A 1 -37.72 -63.09 -4.74
N PRO A 2 -36.81 -62.56 -5.55
CA PRO A 2 -35.41 -62.41 -5.19
C PRO A 2 -35.02 -60.92 -5.20
N GLU A 3 -34.02 -60.58 -4.40
CA GLU A 3 -33.57 -59.22 -4.10
C GLU A 3 -32.67 -58.70 -5.23
N ASP A 4 -33.00 -57.51 -5.77
CA ASP A 4 -32.13 -56.76 -6.67
C ASP A 4 -31.03 -56.09 -5.83
N GLU A 5 -29.81 -56.64 -5.87
CA GLU A 5 -28.60 -55.94 -5.43
C GLU A 5 -28.07 -55.07 -6.58
N ILE A 6 -28.15 -53.75 -6.41
CA ILE A 6 -27.49 -52.76 -7.27
C ILE A 6 -26.12 -52.48 -6.64
N PRO A 7 -24.98 -52.63 -7.35
CA PRO A 7 -23.70 -52.13 -6.86
C PRO A 7 -23.62 -50.60 -6.99
N GLU A 8 -23.28 -49.97 -5.88
CA GLU A 8 -23.10 -48.53 -5.67
C GLU A 8 -21.74 -48.08 -6.25
N GLU A 9 -21.77 -47.46 -7.44
CA GLU A 9 -20.64 -46.69 -7.97
C GLU A 9 -20.67 -45.28 -7.38
N ALA A 10 -19.75 -45.01 -6.45
CA ALA A 10 -19.33 -43.66 -6.09
C ALA A 10 -17.80 -43.66 -5.90
N GLU A 11 -17.08 -43.61 -7.02
CA GLU A 11 -15.67 -43.20 -7.04
C GLU A 11 -15.62 -41.73 -6.61
N THR A 12 -15.34 -41.51 -5.32
CA THR A 12 -14.89 -40.20 -4.84
C THR A 12 -13.41 -40.09 -5.18
N ASP A 13 -13.09 -39.19 -6.12
CA ASP A 13 -11.73 -38.68 -6.35
C ASP A 13 -11.17 -38.13 -5.04
N GLU A 14 -10.43 -38.96 -4.31
CA GLU A 14 -9.51 -38.52 -3.28
C GLU A 14 -8.35 -37.80 -3.97
N VAL A 15 -8.48 -36.48 -4.10
CA VAL A 15 -7.34 -35.62 -4.44
C VAL A 15 -6.46 -35.54 -3.19
N GLU A 16 -5.53 -36.48 -3.06
CA GLU A 16 -4.41 -36.40 -2.12
C GLU A 16 -3.53 -35.19 -2.49
N ASP A 17 -3.85 -34.01 -1.96
CA ASP A 17 -2.89 -32.90 -1.89
C ASP A 17 -1.84 -33.26 -0.82
N SER A 18 -0.74 -33.86 -1.30
CA SER A 18 0.41 -34.29 -0.52
C SER A 18 0.99 -33.18 0.37
N ASP A 19 0.99 -33.41 1.68
CA ASP A 19 1.47 -32.55 2.78
C ASP A 19 3.02 -32.42 2.86
N ASP A 20 3.71 -32.09 1.76
CA ASP A 20 5.18 -31.82 1.75
C ASP A 20 5.55 -30.37 1.34
N ASP A 21 4.57 -29.49 1.14
CA ASP A 21 4.78 -28.08 0.69
C ASP A 21 4.94 -27.08 1.85
N SER A 22 4.71 -27.50 3.10
CA SER A 22 4.59 -26.59 4.26
C SER A 22 5.88 -25.81 4.56
N GLY A 23 7.06 -26.43 4.37
CA GLY A 23 8.37 -25.80 4.63
C GLY A 23 8.79 -24.75 3.59
N LYS A 24 8.54 -25.01 2.30
CA LYS A 24 8.83 -24.04 1.22
C LYS A 24 7.85 -22.87 1.23
N ASP A 25 6.57 -23.14 1.50
CA ASP A 25 5.54 -22.11 1.67
C ASP A 25 5.90 -21.12 2.80
N LEU A 26 6.53 -21.62 3.89
CA LEU A 26 7.02 -20.81 5.00
C LEU A 26 8.15 -19.87 4.57
N ASP A 27 9.15 -20.38 3.85
CA ASP A 27 10.32 -19.61 3.40
C ASP A 27 9.91 -18.50 2.40
N ASN A 28 9.08 -18.86 1.41
CA ASN A 28 8.52 -17.91 0.45
C ASN A 28 7.75 -16.77 1.11
N ARG A 29 7.01 -17.09 2.18
CA ARG A 29 6.25 -16.10 2.93
C ARG A 29 7.16 -15.12 3.67
N LEU A 30 8.23 -15.60 4.29
CA LEU A 30 9.20 -14.76 5.01
C LEU A 30 9.95 -13.82 4.06
N VAL A 31 10.26 -14.30 2.84
CA VAL A 31 10.87 -13.44 1.81
C VAL A 31 9.92 -12.32 1.39
N VAL A 32 8.64 -12.63 1.13
CA VAL A 32 7.62 -11.61 0.79
C VAL A 32 7.38 -10.65 1.96
N GLU A 33 7.42 -11.12 3.20
CA GLU A 33 7.34 -10.30 4.41
C GLU A 33 8.51 -9.31 4.48
N GLY A 34 9.73 -9.77 4.23
CA GLY A 34 10.93 -8.93 4.19
C GLY A 34 10.83 -7.85 3.11
N VAL A 35 10.37 -8.20 1.90
CA VAL A 35 10.15 -7.22 0.82
C VAL A 35 9.13 -6.16 1.21
N LEU A 36 8.00 -6.57 1.81
CA LEU A 36 6.99 -5.61 2.28
C LEU A 36 7.50 -4.72 3.41
N PHE A 37 8.28 -5.27 4.34
CA PHE A 37 8.83 -4.53 5.47
C PHE A 37 9.86 -3.48 5.02
N SER A 38 10.67 -3.80 3.99
CA SER A 38 11.65 -2.86 3.43
C SER A 38 11.03 -1.85 2.45
N ALA A 39 9.76 -1.97 2.09
CA ALA A 39 9.13 -1.09 1.12
C ALA A 39 8.76 0.27 1.74
N GLU A 40 9.25 1.37 1.15
CA GLU A 40 8.86 2.73 1.53
C GLU A 40 7.45 3.11 1.09
N ARG A 41 6.88 2.38 0.12
CA ARG A 41 5.57 2.66 -0.47
C ARG A 41 4.80 1.36 -0.74
N PRO A 42 3.46 1.41 -0.83
CA PRO A 42 2.68 0.24 -1.21
C PRO A 42 3.14 -0.36 -2.55
N LEU A 43 3.34 -1.68 -2.59
CA LEU A 43 3.86 -2.40 -3.75
C LEU A 43 2.74 -3.07 -4.53
N ARG A 44 2.84 -3.10 -5.86
CA ARG A 44 1.98 -3.98 -6.68
C ARG A 44 2.52 -5.40 -6.59
N VAL A 45 1.68 -6.39 -6.91
CA VAL A 45 2.10 -7.80 -6.99
C VAL A 45 3.30 -7.96 -7.93
N VAL A 46 3.29 -7.28 -9.08
CA VAL A 46 4.39 -7.28 -10.05
C VAL A 46 5.70 -6.73 -9.48
N ASP A 47 5.64 -5.75 -8.58
CA ASP A 47 6.84 -5.20 -7.97
C ASP A 47 7.49 -6.22 -7.01
N ILE A 48 6.66 -7.02 -6.33
CA ILE A 48 7.10 -8.11 -5.44
C ILE A 48 7.61 -9.30 -6.26
N GLU A 49 6.92 -9.69 -7.34
CA GLU A 49 7.37 -10.73 -8.29
C GLU A 49 8.78 -10.43 -8.80
N ASN A 50 9.03 -9.18 -9.22
CA ASN A 50 10.35 -8.77 -9.70
C ASN A 50 11.43 -8.78 -8.60
N ALA A 51 11.06 -8.50 -7.36
CA ALA A 51 12.00 -8.47 -6.24
C ALA A 51 12.37 -9.87 -5.73
N THR A 52 11.42 -10.82 -5.74
CA THR A 52 11.62 -12.17 -5.20
C THR A 52 11.91 -13.22 -6.26
N GLY A 53 11.57 -12.96 -7.53
CA GLY A 53 11.63 -13.94 -8.62
C GLY A 53 10.51 -14.99 -8.57
N TYR A 54 9.50 -14.80 -7.73
CA TYR A 54 8.38 -15.73 -7.60
C TYR A 54 7.27 -15.45 -8.61
N ASP A 55 6.48 -16.48 -8.91
CA ASP A 55 5.33 -16.33 -9.80
C ASP A 55 4.15 -15.61 -9.12
N ARG A 56 3.27 -15.04 -9.94
CA ARG A 56 2.11 -14.27 -9.45
C ARG A 56 1.23 -15.04 -8.48
N ARG A 57 1.04 -16.34 -8.70
CA ARG A 57 0.13 -17.17 -7.88
C ARG A 57 0.73 -17.35 -6.49
N LEU A 58 2.02 -17.69 -6.39
CA LEU A 58 2.71 -17.87 -5.12
C LEU A 58 2.79 -16.56 -4.35
N VAL A 59 3.15 -15.44 -4.98
CA VAL A 59 3.14 -14.12 -4.33
C VAL A 59 1.75 -13.78 -3.79
N THR A 60 0.70 -14.00 -4.59
CA THR A 60 -0.68 -13.71 -4.15
C THR A 60 -1.12 -14.62 -3.00
N LYS A 61 -0.76 -15.91 -3.02
CA LYS A 61 -1.00 -16.88 -1.94
C LYS A 61 -0.28 -16.45 -0.66
N ALA A 62 1.00 -16.09 -0.75
CA ALA A 62 1.82 -15.63 0.36
C ALA A 62 1.27 -14.34 1.00
N LEU A 63 0.90 -13.34 0.18
CA LEU A 63 0.30 -12.08 0.66
C LEU A 63 -1.01 -12.30 1.42
N ARG A 64 -1.89 -13.14 0.90
CA ARG A 64 -3.17 -13.46 1.56
C ARG A 64 -2.94 -14.19 2.89
N ARG A 65 -2.00 -15.13 2.92
CA ARG A 65 -1.62 -15.84 4.16
C ARG A 65 -1.04 -14.85 5.18
N LEU A 66 -0.06 -14.04 4.79
CA LEU A 66 0.52 -12.98 5.65
C LEU A 66 -0.55 -12.07 6.24
N ALA A 67 -1.46 -11.55 5.42
CA ALA A 67 -2.54 -10.69 5.91
C ALA A 67 -3.43 -11.40 6.95
N SER A 68 -3.71 -12.69 6.75
CA SER A 68 -4.45 -13.52 7.70
C SER A 68 -3.67 -13.76 8.99
N ASP A 69 -2.37 -14.05 8.88
CA ASP A 69 -1.47 -14.30 10.01
C ASP A 69 -1.30 -13.06 10.88
N TYR A 70 -1.00 -11.91 10.27
CA TYR A 70 -0.87 -10.64 11.00
C TYR A 70 -2.18 -10.18 11.62
N ARG A 71 -3.33 -10.58 11.07
CA ARG A 71 -4.63 -10.33 11.68
C ARG A 71 -4.85 -11.20 12.92
N ARG A 72 -4.46 -12.48 12.87
CA ARG A 72 -4.53 -13.42 13.99
C ARG A 72 -3.49 -13.11 15.08
N ARG A 73 -2.32 -12.65 14.68
CA ARG A 73 -1.27 -12.20 15.61
C ARG A 73 -1.76 -10.94 16.31
N ASN A 74 -1.76 -10.96 17.64
CA ASN A 74 -2.11 -9.80 18.46
C ASN A 74 -0.94 -8.78 18.48
N THR A 75 -0.66 -8.19 17.32
CA THR A 75 0.47 -7.27 17.09
C THR A 75 -0.02 -5.92 16.58
N SER A 76 0.81 -4.87 16.72
CA SER A 76 0.52 -3.52 16.26
C SER A 76 0.66 -3.32 14.74
N ILE A 77 1.12 -4.33 14.00
CA ILE A 77 1.36 -4.28 12.56
C ILE A 77 0.26 -5.04 11.83
N GLU A 78 -0.09 -4.58 10.64
CA GLU A 78 -0.98 -5.27 9.71
C GLU A 78 -0.41 -5.28 8.29
N VAL A 79 -0.76 -6.32 7.54
CA VAL A 79 -0.53 -6.39 6.09
C VAL A 79 -1.87 -6.21 5.40
N VAL A 80 -2.02 -5.15 4.63
CA VAL A 80 -3.29 -4.74 4.02
C VAL A 80 -3.14 -4.44 2.55
N LYS A 81 -4.26 -4.61 1.82
CA LYS A 81 -4.36 -4.26 0.41
C LYS A 81 -5.02 -2.88 0.27
N VAL A 82 -4.29 -1.93 -0.30
CA VAL A 82 -4.76 -0.57 -0.60
C VAL A 82 -4.93 -0.44 -2.12
N GLY A 83 -6.17 -0.48 -2.60
CA GLY A 83 -6.47 -0.53 -4.03
C GLY A 83 -5.91 -1.80 -4.68
N SER A 84 -4.98 -1.66 -5.62
CA SER A 84 -4.28 -2.78 -6.27
C SER A 84 -2.89 -3.09 -5.67
N ARG A 85 -2.54 -2.42 -4.57
CA ARG A 85 -1.23 -2.51 -3.92
C ARG A 85 -1.32 -3.14 -2.54
N TRP A 86 -0.20 -3.65 -2.05
CA TRP A 86 -0.03 -4.24 -0.73
C TRP A 86 0.97 -3.44 0.08
N THR A 87 0.73 -3.32 1.38
CA THR A 87 1.61 -2.61 2.29
C THR A 87 1.61 -3.28 3.65
N MET A 88 2.73 -3.16 4.36
CA MET A 88 2.82 -3.44 5.79
C MET A 88 2.80 -2.10 6.54
N GLN A 89 1.89 -1.94 7.50
CA GLN A 89 1.71 -0.68 8.21
C GLN A 89 1.31 -0.92 9.68
N VAL A 90 1.45 0.12 10.50
CA VAL A 90 0.93 0.10 11.88
C VAL A 90 -0.59 0.21 11.83
N ARG A 91 -1.29 -0.59 12.64
CA ARG A 91 -2.75 -0.53 12.76
C ARG A 91 -3.21 0.88 13.17
N GLY A 92 -4.34 1.30 12.62
CA GLY A 92 -4.91 2.63 12.87
C GLY A 92 -5.04 2.98 14.37
N GLU A 93 -5.38 1.99 15.19
CA GLU A 93 -5.54 2.12 16.65
C GLU A 93 -4.26 2.61 17.36
N TYR A 94 -3.07 2.26 16.84
CA TYR A 94 -1.78 2.64 17.42
C TYR A 94 -1.11 3.81 16.70
N THR A 95 -1.70 4.30 15.61
CA THR A 95 -1.16 5.42 14.81
C THR A 95 -0.89 6.67 15.66
N PRO A 96 -1.77 7.08 16.62
CA PRO A 96 -1.50 8.25 17.45
C PRO A 96 -0.21 8.11 18.29
N SER A 97 0.09 6.91 18.77
CA SER A 97 1.24 6.63 19.63
C SER A 97 2.57 6.63 18.88
N VAL A 98 2.58 6.24 17.60
CA VAL A 98 3.80 6.20 16.76
C VAL A 98 4.05 7.49 15.99
N ARG A 99 3.10 8.43 16.01
CA ARG A 99 3.16 9.68 15.24
C ARG A 99 4.34 10.58 15.58
N SER A 100 4.86 10.51 16.81
CA SER A 100 6.04 11.29 17.22
C SER A 100 7.34 10.80 16.58
N VAL A 101 7.38 9.53 16.17
CA VAL A 101 8.54 8.90 15.52
C VAL A 101 8.37 8.92 13.99
N ALA A 102 7.13 8.77 13.51
CA ALA A 102 6.81 8.89 12.10
C ALA A 102 6.92 10.36 11.65
N THR A 103 7.94 10.68 10.86
CA THR A 103 8.07 12.03 10.27
C THR A 103 7.03 12.17 9.16
N PRO A 104 6.09 13.13 9.22
CA PRO A 104 5.14 13.34 8.14
C PRO A 104 5.88 13.74 6.86
N GLU A 105 5.49 13.18 5.71
CA GLU A 105 6.07 13.52 4.40
C GLU A 105 5.89 15.01 4.05
N VAL A 106 4.84 15.64 4.60
CA VAL A 106 4.54 17.07 4.42
C VAL A 106 4.28 17.71 5.76
N ASP A 107 5.01 18.78 6.06
CA ASP A 107 4.77 19.59 7.27
C ASP A 107 3.33 20.14 7.24
N PRO A 108 2.54 19.96 8.32
CA PRO A 108 1.17 20.44 8.41
C PRO A 108 0.98 21.92 8.01
N LYS A 109 2.00 22.76 8.18
CA LYS A 109 1.94 24.18 7.79
C LYS A 109 1.78 24.39 6.27
N TYR A 110 2.20 23.43 5.44
CA TYR A 110 2.07 23.50 3.98
C TYR A 110 0.75 22.93 3.47
N LEU A 111 0.05 22.09 4.26
CA LEU A 111 -1.15 21.39 3.82
C LEU A 111 -2.27 22.34 3.40
N ARG A 112 -2.44 23.47 4.10
CA ARG A 112 -3.46 24.47 3.73
C ARG A 112 -3.20 25.06 2.34
N THR A 113 -1.94 25.37 2.03
CA THR A 113 -1.54 25.89 0.71
C THR A 113 -1.69 24.82 -0.37
N LEU A 114 -1.27 23.59 -0.08
CA LEU A 114 -1.41 22.46 -1.00
C LEU A 114 -2.88 22.18 -1.34
N ALA A 115 -3.77 22.19 -0.35
CA ALA A 115 -5.20 21.98 -0.55
C ALA A 115 -5.84 23.06 -1.44
N LEU A 116 -5.48 24.33 -1.23
CA LEU A 116 -5.96 25.45 -2.06
C LEU A 116 -5.46 25.36 -3.50
N ILE A 117 -4.19 24.99 -3.71
CA ILE A 117 -3.65 24.73 -5.06
C ILE A 117 -4.42 23.59 -5.72
N ALA A 118 -4.60 22.45 -5.03
CA ALA A 118 -5.28 21.29 -5.60
C ALA A 118 -6.75 21.58 -5.96
N TYR A 119 -7.41 22.46 -5.21
CA TYR A 119 -8.80 22.85 -5.45
C TYR A 119 -8.95 23.88 -6.57
N HIS A 120 -8.02 24.84 -6.68
CA HIS A 120 -8.11 25.93 -7.65
C HIS A 120 -7.22 25.75 -8.89
N GLN A 121 -6.48 24.66 -9.03
CA GLN A 121 -5.63 24.43 -10.20
C GLN A 121 -6.44 24.49 -11.52
N PRO A 122 -5.96 25.22 -12.54
CA PRO A 122 -4.74 26.04 -12.56
C PRO A 122 -4.92 27.40 -11.86
N VAL A 123 -3.98 27.78 -10.99
CA VAL A 123 -4.05 29.03 -10.20
C VAL A 123 -2.73 29.81 -10.23
N LEU A 124 -2.80 31.15 -10.23
CA LEU A 124 -1.60 31.99 -10.15
C LEU A 124 -1.07 32.09 -8.72
N GLN A 125 0.25 32.04 -8.56
CA GLN A 125 0.88 32.21 -7.24
C GLN A 125 0.55 33.57 -6.60
N SER A 126 0.35 34.61 -7.41
CA SER A 126 -0.08 35.95 -6.96
C SER A 126 -1.50 35.94 -6.36
N ASP A 127 -2.39 35.12 -6.88
CA ASP A 127 -3.78 35.06 -6.42
C ASP A 127 -3.86 34.29 -5.11
N LEU A 128 -3.10 33.19 -5.00
CA LEU A 128 -2.91 32.47 -3.74
C LEU A 128 -2.28 33.37 -2.66
N GLN A 129 -1.32 34.21 -3.03
CA GLN A 129 -0.71 35.15 -2.10
C GLN A 129 -1.71 36.18 -1.57
N GLN A 130 -2.68 36.61 -2.38
CA GLN A 130 -3.76 37.49 -1.90
C GLN A 130 -4.70 36.77 -0.91
N MET A 131 -4.92 35.47 -1.09
CA MET A 131 -5.80 34.66 -0.21
C MET A 131 -5.15 34.23 1.10
N LEU A 132 -3.85 33.88 1.07
CA LEU A 132 -3.14 33.23 2.19
C LEU A 132 -2.00 34.08 2.78
N GLY A 133 -1.67 35.21 2.14
CA GLY A 133 -0.59 36.09 2.54
C GLY A 133 0.79 35.71 1.98
N PRO A 134 1.85 36.44 2.39
CA PRO A 134 3.16 36.36 1.77
C PRO A 134 3.90 35.02 1.95
N LYS A 135 3.53 34.22 2.97
CA LYS A 135 4.16 32.92 3.24
C LYS A 135 3.94 31.88 2.12
N VAL A 136 2.99 32.14 1.21
CA VAL A 136 2.74 31.27 0.04
C VAL A 136 3.99 31.07 -0.81
N TYR A 137 4.85 32.08 -0.95
CA TYR A 137 6.05 31.93 -1.78
C TYR A 137 6.98 30.84 -1.24
N ASP A 138 7.21 30.81 0.07
CA ASP A 138 8.01 29.78 0.71
C ASP A 138 7.30 28.43 0.69
N HIS A 139 5.99 28.41 0.94
CA HIS A 139 5.20 27.18 0.89
C HIS A 139 5.23 26.52 -0.50
N VAL A 140 5.09 27.30 -1.57
CA VAL A 140 5.15 26.81 -2.95
C VAL A 140 6.55 26.32 -3.30
N ARG A 141 7.61 26.99 -2.81
CA ARG A 141 8.99 26.52 -2.99
C ARG A 141 9.19 25.13 -2.37
N GLU A 142 8.75 24.95 -1.13
CA GLU A 142 8.87 23.68 -0.40
C GLU A 142 7.99 22.58 -1.01
N LEU A 143 6.74 22.89 -1.34
CA LEU A 143 5.83 21.94 -2.00
C LEU A 143 6.34 21.51 -3.39
N LYS A 144 7.04 22.39 -4.11
CA LYS A 144 7.72 22.05 -5.35
C LYS A 144 8.96 21.18 -5.12
N ALA A 145 9.74 21.44 -4.07
CA ALA A 145 10.89 20.62 -3.69
C ALA A 145 10.46 19.19 -3.32
N LEU A 146 9.30 19.05 -2.66
CA LEU A 146 8.65 17.76 -2.38
C LEU A 146 8.01 17.10 -3.62
N GLY A 147 8.01 17.76 -4.78
CA GLY A 147 7.41 17.24 -6.02
C GLY A 147 5.88 17.19 -6.02
N LEU A 148 5.22 17.87 -5.06
CA LEU A 148 3.76 17.85 -4.90
C LEU A 148 3.03 18.88 -5.76
N VAL A 149 3.73 19.91 -6.21
CA VAL A 149 3.18 20.99 -7.06
C VAL A 149 4.10 21.23 -8.24
N ASN A 150 3.52 21.31 -9.44
CA ASN A 150 4.23 21.72 -10.64
C ASN A 150 4.00 23.20 -10.88
N ALA A 151 5.05 23.96 -11.22
CA ALA A 151 4.95 25.39 -11.46
C ALA A 151 5.49 25.72 -12.85
N ARG A 152 4.68 26.41 -13.67
CA ARG A 152 5.08 26.92 -14.99
C ARG A 152 5.17 28.43 -14.96
N ARG A 153 6.15 29.01 -15.64
CA ARG A 153 6.23 30.47 -15.79
C ARG A 153 5.11 30.95 -16.72
N LYS A 154 4.30 31.88 -16.22
CA LYS A 154 3.28 32.59 -16.99
C LYS A 154 3.49 34.09 -16.78
N GLY A 155 4.26 34.71 -17.67
CA GLY A 155 4.68 36.11 -17.54
C GLY A 155 5.61 36.33 -16.34
N ALA A 156 5.28 37.29 -15.48
CA ALA A 156 6.05 37.64 -14.28
C ALA A 156 5.75 36.75 -13.04
N THR A 157 4.83 35.79 -13.16
CA THR A 157 4.39 34.92 -12.05
C THR A 157 4.42 33.44 -12.44
N LEU A 158 4.21 32.56 -11.46
CA LEU A 158 4.07 31.13 -11.65
C LEU A 158 2.59 30.73 -11.67
N GLU A 159 2.20 29.89 -12.62
CA GLU A 159 0.96 29.14 -12.63
C GLU A 159 1.22 27.76 -12.00
N LEU A 160 0.39 27.40 -11.03
CA LEU A 160 0.48 26.19 -10.21
C LEU A 160 -0.68 25.23 -10.54
#